data_AF-A0A3N5PPC8-F1
#
_entry.id   AF-A0A3N5PPC8-F1
#
_cell.length_a   1.000
_cell.length_b   1.000
_cell.length_c   1.000
_cell.angle_alpha   90.00
_cell.angle_beta   90.00
_cell.angle_gamma   90.00
#
_symmetry.space_group_name_H-M   'P 1'
#
loop_
_entity.id
_entity.type
_entity.pdbx_description
1 polymer ?
#
loop_
_entity_poly.entity_id
_entity_poly.type
_entity_poly.pdbx_seq_one_letter_code
_entity_poly.pdbx_strand_id
1 'polypeptide(L)'
;MLIFGGRTMENERQRLVAIVAAIAVAGLLLSCIGGALAGGLAGLLVGRNQARVVAERALGEQPWQEFMPWNEELPVPVPVPEFPEETPFVQPQPGIEGAMVVGIVEGTPAQDAGLQAGDVIVAVEDVPIDRNHLLPDVLAQYQPGDRIAIEFWRGGEQQTVRVTLGENPDDPELPYLGVRYRMNLEPDFDLPGG
;
A
#
# COMPACT_ATOMS: atom_id res chain seq x y z
N MET A 1 -36.19 65.80 -71.72
CA MET A 1 -35.01 66.34 -71.03
C MET A 1 -35.10 65.94 -69.56
N LEU A 2 -34.07 65.24 -69.06
CA LEU A 2 -33.74 64.97 -67.65
C LEU A 2 -34.50 63.84 -66.90
N ILE A 3 -34.21 62.59 -67.28
CA ILE A 3 -34.17 61.47 -66.33
C ILE A 3 -32.68 61.15 -66.14
N PHE A 4 -32.05 61.55 -65.04
CA PHE A 4 -30.81 60.98 -64.48
C PHE A 4 -30.36 61.88 -63.31
N GLY A 5 -30.53 61.43 -62.06
CA GLY A 5 -30.08 62.22 -60.91
C GLY A 5 -30.47 61.74 -59.50
N GLY A 6 -31.25 60.67 -59.36
CA GLY A 6 -31.71 60.20 -58.03
C GLY A 6 -31.09 58.89 -57.52
N ARG A 7 -30.42 58.10 -58.37
CA ARG A 7 -29.92 56.74 -58.01
C ARG A 7 -28.45 56.70 -57.58
N THR A 8 -27.70 57.78 -57.71
CA THR A 8 -26.26 57.82 -57.37
C THR A 8 -26.02 58.18 -55.89
N MET A 9 -26.85 59.05 -55.31
CA MET A 9 -26.69 59.53 -53.92
C MET A 9 -26.97 58.44 -52.87
N GLU A 10 -27.93 57.53 -53.12
CA GLU A 10 -28.27 56.44 -52.19
C GLU A 10 -27.14 55.39 -52.13
N ASN A 11 -26.52 55.06 -53.27
CA ASN A 11 -25.41 54.11 -53.34
C ASN A 11 -24.14 54.66 -52.65
N GLU A 12 -23.87 55.96 -52.72
CA GLU A 12 -22.73 56.57 -52.02
C GLU A 12 -22.94 56.60 -50.50
N ARG A 13 -24.15 56.91 -50.04
CA ARG A 13 -24.49 56.86 -48.61
C ARG A 13 -24.41 55.43 -48.07
N GLN A 14 -24.90 54.45 -48.83
CA GLN A 14 -24.78 53.03 -48.47
C GLN A 14 -23.33 52.55 -48.45
N ARG A 15 -22.48 53.02 -49.38
CA ARG A 15 -21.03 52.75 -49.37
C ARG A 15 -20.34 53.35 -48.15
N LEU A 16 -20.67 54.59 -47.78
CA LEU A 16 -20.11 55.23 -46.58
C LEU A 16 -20.53 54.51 -45.30
N VAL A 17 -21.81 54.14 -45.19
CA VAL A 17 -22.30 53.35 -44.04
C VAL A 17 -21.61 51.98 -43.99
N ALA A 18 -21.43 51.31 -45.12
CA ALA A 18 -20.71 50.04 -45.19
C ALA A 18 -19.24 50.17 -44.79
N ILE A 19 -18.55 51.24 -45.20
CA ILE A 19 -17.15 51.51 -44.81
C ILE A 19 -17.05 51.78 -43.31
N VAL A 20 -17.92 52.62 -42.75
CA VAL A 20 -17.92 52.92 -41.31
C VAL A 20 -18.23 51.67 -40.49
N ALA A 21 -19.20 50.86 -40.91
CA ALA A 21 -19.51 49.58 -40.28
C ALA A 21 -18.32 48.61 -40.36
N ALA A 22 -17.63 48.53 -41.50
CA ALA A 22 -16.45 47.68 -41.67
C ALA A 22 -15.29 48.11 -40.75
N ILE A 23 -15.05 49.42 -40.62
CA ILE A 23 -14.03 49.95 -39.70
C ILE A 23 -14.38 49.64 -38.25
N ALA A 24 -15.64 49.80 -37.86
CA ALA A 24 -16.11 49.49 -36.51
C ALA A 24 -15.95 48.00 -36.18
N VAL A 25 -16.33 47.11 -37.10
CA VAL A 25 -16.16 45.66 -36.94
C VAL A 25 -14.68 45.28 -36.90
N ALA A 26 -13.85 45.86 -37.75
CA ALA A 26 -12.40 45.61 -37.74
C ALA A 26 -11.76 46.05 -36.42
N GLY A 27 -12.16 47.20 -35.87
CA GLY A 27 -11.70 47.67 -34.57
C GLY A 27 -12.11 46.74 -33.42
N LEU A 28 -13.35 46.23 -33.46
CA LEU A 28 -13.87 45.32 -32.44
C LEU A 28 -13.18 43.95 -32.49
N LEU A 29 -12.91 43.43 -33.70
CA LEU A 29 -12.13 42.20 -33.90
C LEU A 29 -10.69 42.34 -33.41
N LEU A 30 -10.02 43.48 -33.70
CA LEU A 30 -8.67 43.76 -33.21
C LEU A 30 -8.62 43.82 -31.68
N SER A 31 -9.63 44.39 -31.04
CA SER A 31 -9.75 44.39 -29.57
C SER A 31 -9.90 42.99 -28.99
N CYS A 32 -10.74 42.13 -29.61
CA CYS A 32 -10.90 40.73 -29.18
C CYS A 32 -9.61 39.91 -29.30
N ILE A 33 -8.86 40.08 -30.39
CA ILE A 33 -7.60 39.36 -30.60
C ILE A 33 -6.55 39.78 -29.56
N GLY A 34 -6.46 41.08 -29.25
CA GLY A 34 -5.54 41.59 -28.22
C GLY A 34 -5.83 41.03 -26.82
N GLY A 35 -7.11 40.96 -26.43
CA GLY A 35 -7.53 40.40 -25.14
C GLY A 35 -7.22 38.90 -25.01
N ALA A 36 -7.47 38.12 -26.07
CA ALA A 36 -7.22 36.68 -26.09
C ALA A 36 -5.72 36.33 -25.94
N LEU A 37 -4.84 37.11 -26.58
CA LEU A 37 -3.39 36.89 -26.48
C LEU A 37 -2.86 37.24 -25.08
N ALA A 38 -3.31 38.34 -24.48
CA ALA A 38 -2.88 38.74 -23.13
C ALA A 38 -3.34 37.75 -22.05
N GLY A 39 -4.61 37.31 -22.11
CA GLY A 39 -5.16 36.35 -21.14
C GLY A 39 -4.59 34.93 -21.33
N GLY A 40 -4.45 34.47 -22.57
CA GLY A 40 -3.93 33.14 -22.89
C GLY A 40 -2.47 32.95 -22.45
N LEU A 41 -1.60 33.93 -22.69
CA LEU A 41 -0.19 33.88 -22.27
C LEU A 41 -0.05 33.92 -20.73
N ALA A 42 -0.83 34.75 -20.03
CA ALA A 42 -0.82 34.78 -18.58
C ALA A 42 -1.27 33.44 -17.96
N GLY A 43 -2.32 32.83 -18.50
CA GLY A 43 -2.79 31.51 -18.08
C GLY A 43 -1.75 30.40 -18.32
N LEU A 44 -1.06 30.44 -19.46
CA LEU A 44 -0.03 29.45 -19.82
C LEU A 44 1.24 29.59 -18.95
N LEU A 45 1.58 30.82 -18.53
CA LEU A 45 2.69 31.09 -17.61
C LEU A 45 2.37 30.66 -16.16
N VAL A 46 1.15 30.93 -15.68
CA VAL A 46 0.71 30.49 -14.34
C VAL A 46 0.59 28.96 -14.29
N GLY A 47 0.04 28.33 -15.33
CA GLY A 47 -0.12 26.87 -15.42
C GLY A 47 1.22 26.11 -15.46
N ARG A 48 2.23 26.61 -16.19
CA ARG A 48 3.55 25.96 -16.26
C ARG A 48 4.31 26.00 -14.94
N ASN A 49 4.13 27.03 -14.12
CA ASN A 49 4.86 27.15 -12.86
C ASN A 49 4.27 26.23 -11.77
N GLN A 50 2.94 26.07 -11.73
CA GLN A 50 2.27 25.16 -10.79
C GLN A 50 2.50 23.68 -11.13
N ALA A 51 2.59 23.32 -12.41
CA ALA A 51 2.88 21.95 -12.84
C ALA A 51 4.26 21.48 -12.36
N ARG A 52 5.26 22.37 -12.30
CA ARG A 52 6.60 22.05 -11.78
C ARG A 52 6.58 21.77 -10.28
N VAL A 53 5.86 22.61 -9.51
CA VAL A 53 5.75 22.49 -8.04
C VAL A 53 4.95 21.26 -7.61
N VAL A 54 3.91 20.87 -8.37
CA VAL A 54 3.12 19.66 -8.09
C VAL A 54 3.87 18.40 -8.53
N ALA A 55 4.55 18.42 -9.68
CA ALA A 55 5.38 17.30 -10.13
C ALA A 55 6.57 17.05 -9.20
N GLU A 56 7.23 18.11 -8.69
CA GLU A 56 8.32 18.00 -7.72
C GLU A 56 7.85 17.43 -6.36
N ARG A 57 6.57 17.61 -5.97
CA ARG A 57 6.01 16.98 -4.75
C ARG A 57 5.55 15.53 -4.97
N ALA A 58 5.16 15.19 -6.18
CA ALA A 58 4.70 13.84 -6.53
C ALA A 58 5.87 12.88 -6.86
N LEU A 59 7.01 13.42 -7.32
CA LEU A 59 8.20 12.66 -7.71
C LEU A 59 9.45 13.00 -6.87
N GLY A 60 9.30 13.80 -5.82
CA GLY A 60 10.38 14.16 -4.89
C GLY A 60 10.75 13.01 -3.97
N GLU A 61 11.58 12.10 -4.50
CA GLU A 61 12.58 11.33 -3.76
C GLU A 61 13.47 12.32 -2.96
N GLN A 62 13.91 12.16 -1.70
CA GLN A 62 14.32 11.01 -0.90
C GLN A 62 14.10 11.38 0.60
N PRO A 63 13.13 10.79 1.32
CA PRO A 63 12.89 11.13 2.73
C PRO A 63 14.09 10.84 3.65
N TRP A 64 14.99 9.96 3.20
CA TRP A 64 16.01 9.32 4.02
C TRP A 64 17.41 9.94 3.89
N GLN A 65 17.61 10.87 2.95
CA GLN A 65 18.91 11.52 2.70
C GLN A 65 19.01 12.88 3.40
N GLU A 66 17.89 13.60 3.57
CA GLU A 66 17.87 14.90 4.26
C GLU A 66 17.88 14.76 5.78
N PHE A 67 17.33 13.65 6.31
CA PHE A 67 17.21 13.43 7.76
C PHE A 67 18.48 12.83 8.40
N MET A 68 19.41 12.30 7.60
CA MET A 68 20.62 11.64 8.10
C MET A 68 21.84 12.19 7.35
N PRO A 69 22.49 13.25 7.86
CA PRO A 69 23.83 13.56 7.42
C PRO A 69 24.69 12.36 7.82
N TRP A 70 25.25 11.65 6.84
CA TRP A 70 26.27 10.65 7.12
C TRP A 70 27.57 11.40 7.47
N ASN A 71 27.60 12.01 8.66
CA ASN A 71 28.78 12.59 9.26
C ASN A 71 29.21 11.73 10.46
N GLU A 72 30.53 11.58 10.61
CA GLU A 72 31.21 10.62 11.49
C GLU A 72 31.05 10.88 13.00
N GLU A 73 30.11 11.74 13.43
CA GLU A 73 29.83 12.02 14.84
C GLU A 73 28.31 12.02 15.05
N LEU A 74 27.75 10.86 15.41
CA LEU A 74 26.36 10.75 15.82
C LEU A 74 26.15 11.53 17.13
N PRO A 75 25.30 12.59 17.16
CA PRO A 75 25.03 13.31 18.39
C PRO A 75 24.05 12.49 19.24
N VAL A 76 24.44 12.33 20.52
CA VAL A 76 23.81 11.60 21.61
C VAL A 76 23.70 10.08 21.41
N PRO A 77 24.06 9.24 22.41
CA PRO A 77 23.54 7.89 22.45
C PRO A 77 22.03 8.04 22.43
N VAL A 78 21.38 7.57 21.36
CA VAL A 78 19.94 7.33 21.42
C VAL A 78 19.72 6.52 22.69
N PRO A 79 18.85 6.95 23.63
CA PRO A 79 18.41 6.04 24.66
C PRO A 79 17.73 4.92 23.89
N VAL A 80 18.48 3.85 23.64
CA VAL A 80 17.93 2.60 23.15
C VAL A 80 16.88 2.32 24.20
N PRO A 81 15.57 2.32 23.85
CA PRO A 81 14.59 1.84 24.81
C PRO A 81 15.16 0.50 25.28
N GLU A 82 15.29 0.31 26.60
CA GLU A 82 15.61 -1.01 27.13
C GLU A 82 14.50 -1.89 26.59
N PHE A 83 14.78 -2.54 25.45
CA PHE A 83 13.92 -3.56 24.90
C PHE A 83 13.88 -4.55 26.05
N PRO A 84 12.71 -4.82 26.64
CA PRO A 84 12.65 -5.82 27.69
C PRO A 84 13.39 -7.04 27.12
N GLU A 85 14.49 -7.44 27.77
CA GLU A 85 15.49 -8.40 27.25
C GLU A 85 14.90 -9.81 27.03
N GLU A 86 13.59 -9.93 27.07
CA GLU A 86 12.83 -11.14 27.26
C GLU A 86 11.71 -11.28 26.23
N THR A 87 11.74 -10.57 25.09
CA THR A 87 11.06 -11.16 23.92
C THR A 87 11.89 -12.39 23.56
N PRO A 88 11.42 -13.63 23.80
CA PRO A 88 12.22 -14.79 23.50
C PRO A 88 12.51 -14.73 22.01
N PHE A 89 13.77 -14.48 21.66
CA PHE A 89 14.19 -14.53 20.27
C PHE A 89 14.20 -16.01 19.92
N VAL A 90 13.02 -16.55 19.57
CA VAL A 90 12.88 -17.93 19.18
C VAL A 90 13.65 -18.05 17.86
N GLN A 91 14.77 -18.76 17.89
CA GLN A 91 15.56 -18.97 16.68
C GLN A 91 14.79 -19.93 15.76
N PRO A 92 14.74 -19.66 14.44
CA PRO A 92 14.26 -20.63 13.47
C PRO A 92 14.98 -21.97 13.70
N GLN A 93 14.25 -23.09 13.77
CA GLN A 93 14.89 -24.40 13.86
C GLN A 93 15.28 -24.83 12.45
N PRO A 94 16.58 -24.97 12.13
CA PRO A 94 17.03 -25.41 10.80
C PRO A 94 16.59 -26.86 10.56
N GLY A 95 16.14 -27.20 9.35
CA GLY A 95 15.76 -28.57 8.98
C GLY A 95 14.38 -29.03 9.47
N ILE A 96 13.60 -28.17 10.13
CA ILE A 96 12.25 -28.50 10.61
C ILE A 96 11.26 -27.50 10.00
N GLU A 97 10.44 -27.95 9.06
CA GLU A 97 9.38 -27.10 8.49
C GLU A 97 8.11 -27.16 9.35
N GLY A 98 7.47 -26.00 9.56
CA GLY A 98 6.25 -25.94 10.35
C GLY A 98 5.83 -24.54 10.77
N ALA A 99 4.82 -24.45 11.64
CA ALA A 99 4.41 -23.21 12.29
C ALA A 99 5.08 -23.07 13.65
N MET A 100 6.08 -22.17 13.73
CA MET A 100 6.78 -21.86 14.96
C MET A 100 5.95 -20.94 15.86
N VAL A 101 5.61 -21.45 17.03
CA VAL A 101 4.88 -20.73 18.08
C VAL A 101 5.79 -19.68 18.70
N VAL A 102 5.44 -18.42 18.54
CA VAL A 102 6.15 -17.27 19.15
C VAL A 102 5.47 -16.78 20.42
N GLY A 103 4.26 -17.26 20.71
CA GLY A 103 3.57 -17.00 21.95
C GLY A 103 2.23 -17.72 22.05
N ILE A 104 1.77 -17.89 23.28
CA ILE A 104 0.46 -18.46 23.61
C ILE A 104 -0.46 -17.35 24.08
N VAL A 105 -1.72 -17.39 23.67
CA VAL A 105 -2.76 -16.49 24.18
C VAL A 105 -3.34 -17.10 25.45
N GLU A 106 -3.45 -16.32 26.53
CA GLU A 106 -3.99 -16.82 27.80
C GLU A 106 -5.48 -17.19 27.71
N GLY A 107 -5.88 -18.24 28.43
CA GLY A 107 -7.24 -18.76 28.45
C GLY A 107 -7.66 -19.45 27.16
N THR A 108 -6.71 -19.94 26.36
CA THR A 108 -6.99 -20.58 25.06
C THR A 108 -6.64 -22.06 25.05
N PRO A 109 -7.19 -22.83 24.08
CA PRO A 109 -6.91 -24.25 23.96
C PRO A 109 -5.43 -24.62 23.89
N ALA A 110 -4.60 -23.81 23.24
CA ALA A 110 -3.16 -24.02 23.18
C ALA A 110 -2.50 -23.98 24.57
N GLN A 111 -2.95 -23.06 25.43
CA GLN A 111 -2.47 -22.98 26.81
C GLN A 111 -2.90 -24.21 27.61
N ASP A 112 -4.17 -24.60 27.51
CA ASP A 112 -4.74 -25.75 28.21
C ASP A 112 -4.08 -27.07 27.78
N ALA A 113 -3.68 -27.14 26.51
CA ALA A 113 -2.90 -28.25 25.96
C ALA A 113 -1.42 -28.25 26.37
N GLY A 114 -0.92 -27.15 26.95
CA GLY A 114 0.49 -27.04 27.34
C GLY A 114 1.45 -26.81 26.17
N LEU A 115 0.96 -26.27 25.04
CA LEU A 115 1.81 -25.69 24.00
C LEU A 115 2.53 -24.46 24.56
N GLN A 116 3.72 -24.17 24.03
CA GLN A 116 4.62 -23.15 24.55
C GLN A 116 5.28 -22.38 23.42
N ALA A 117 5.74 -21.16 23.72
CA ALA A 117 6.62 -20.44 22.80
C ALA A 117 7.91 -21.24 22.58
N GLY A 118 8.33 -21.37 21.33
CA GLY A 118 9.45 -22.20 20.93
C GLY A 118 9.07 -23.54 20.30
N ASP A 119 7.80 -23.94 20.41
CA ASP A 119 7.29 -25.12 19.69
C ASP A 119 7.26 -24.87 18.20
N VAL A 120 7.55 -25.89 17.40
CA VAL A 120 7.30 -25.87 15.96
C VAL A 120 6.21 -26.90 15.67
N ILE A 121 5.01 -26.45 15.36
CA ILE A 121 3.90 -27.32 14.96
C ILE A 121 4.21 -27.83 13.55
N VAL A 122 4.42 -29.14 13.42
CA VAL A 122 4.82 -29.79 12.17
C VAL A 122 3.68 -30.53 11.49
N ALA A 123 2.64 -30.91 12.24
CA ALA A 123 1.43 -31.50 11.68
C ALA A 123 0.20 -31.25 12.55
N VAL A 124 -0.96 -31.28 11.89
CA VAL A 124 -2.27 -31.31 12.51
C VAL A 124 -2.99 -32.55 11.99
N GLU A 125 -3.33 -33.47 12.88
CA GLU A 125 -3.71 -34.84 12.52
C GLU A 125 -2.67 -35.44 11.55
N ASP A 126 -3.09 -35.91 10.38
CA ASP A 126 -2.23 -36.49 9.36
C ASP A 126 -1.76 -35.45 8.31
N VAL A 127 -2.04 -34.16 8.52
CA VAL A 127 -1.71 -33.09 7.56
C VAL A 127 -0.45 -32.36 8.00
N PRO A 128 0.66 -32.41 7.23
CA PRO A 128 1.87 -31.68 7.54
C PRO A 128 1.64 -30.17 7.41
N ILE A 129 2.36 -29.39 8.22
CA ILE A 129 2.39 -27.93 8.13
C ILE A 129 3.63 -27.51 7.37
N ASP A 130 3.42 -26.96 6.17
CA ASP A 130 4.50 -26.62 5.23
C ASP A 130 4.14 -25.36 4.42
N ARG A 131 4.85 -25.11 3.31
CA ARG A 131 4.58 -23.95 2.43
C ARG A 131 3.21 -23.98 1.75
N ASN A 132 2.67 -25.17 1.50
CA ASN A 132 1.40 -25.38 0.80
C ASN A 132 0.24 -25.57 1.79
N HIS A 133 0.53 -26.02 3.00
CA HIS A 133 -0.42 -26.31 4.06
C HIS A 133 -0.11 -25.43 5.26
N LEU A 134 -0.60 -24.18 5.22
CA LEU A 134 -0.42 -23.27 6.34
C LEU A 134 -1.31 -23.71 7.50
N LEU A 135 -0.82 -23.56 8.74
CA LEU A 135 -1.56 -23.88 9.95
C LEU A 135 -3.03 -23.39 9.96
N PRO A 136 -3.36 -22.12 9.65
CA PRO A 136 -4.75 -21.64 9.68
C PRO A 136 -5.63 -22.33 8.64
N ASP A 137 -5.08 -22.63 7.46
CA ASP A 137 -5.82 -23.28 6.37
C ASP A 137 -6.12 -24.75 6.71
N VAL A 138 -5.19 -25.41 7.40
CA VAL A 138 -5.40 -26.77 7.90
C VAL A 138 -6.42 -26.77 9.04
N LEU A 139 -6.31 -25.84 10.00
CA LEU A 139 -7.26 -25.72 11.10
C LEU A 139 -8.68 -25.39 10.60
N ALA A 140 -8.82 -24.58 9.55
CA ALA A 140 -10.12 -24.19 8.99
C ALA A 140 -10.96 -25.36 8.42
N GLN A 141 -10.39 -26.57 8.33
CA GLN A 141 -11.12 -27.78 7.94
C GLN A 141 -11.94 -28.39 9.07
N TYR A 142 -11.73 -27.91 10.30
CA TYR A 142 -12.38 -28.39 11.51
C TYR A 142 -13.39 -27.38 12.05
N GLN A 143 -14.15 -27.79 13.05
CA GLN A 143 -15.13 -26.95 13.75
C GLN A 143 -14.66 -26.62 15.18
N PRO A 144 -15.11 -25.50 15.75
CA PRO A 144 -15.03 -25.28 17.19
C PRO A 144 -15.60 -26.48 17.97
N GLY A 145 -14.88 -26.93 18.98
CA GLY A 145 -15.20 -28.13 19.76
C GLY A 145 -14.61 -29.44 19.23
N ASP A 146 -14.04 -29.45 18.01
CA ASP A 146 -13.36 -30.63 17.51
C ASP A 146 -12.08 -30.90 18.32
N ARG A 147 -11.85 -32.18 18.62
CA ARG A 147 -10.65 -32.63 19.33
C ARG A 147 -9.64 -33.19 18.33
N ILE A 148 -8.56 -32.45 18.12
CA ILE A 148 -7.53 -32.76 17.13
C ILE A 148 -6.18 -33.10 17.78
N ALA A 149 -5.36 -33.90 17.10
CA ALA A 149 -3.95 -34.12 17.41
C ALA A 149 -3.09 -33.02 16.78
N ILE A 150 -2.19 -32.44 17.58
CA ILE A 150 -1.16 -31.50 17.15
C ILE A 150 0.19 -32.17 17.36
N GLU A 151 0.95 -32.33 16.30
CA GLU A 151 2.34 -32.78 16.38
C GLU A 151 3.26 -31.57 16.33
N PHE A 152 4.20 -31.51 17.26
CA PHE A 152 5.12 -30.39 17.40
C PHE A 152 6.51 -30.84 17.81
N TRP A 153 7.51 -30.03 17.47
CA TRP A 153 8.89 -30.20 17.90
C TRP A 153 9.20 -29.26 19.07
N ARG A 154 9.75 -29.83 20.16
CA ARG A 154 10.22 -29.09 21.34
C ARG A 154 11.48 -29.76 21.89
N GLY A 155 12.54 -28.98 22.08
CA GLY A 155 13.78 -29.48 22.68
C GLY A 155 14.49 -30.57 21.87
N GLY A 156 14.29 -30.62 20.55
CA GLY A 156 14.91 -31.62 19.68
C GLY A 156 14.17 -32.96 19.63
N GLU A 157 12.96 -33.05 20.16
CA GLU A 157 12.09 -34.22 20.06
C GLU A 157 10.73 -33.84 19.48
N GLN A 158 10.15 -34.76 18.70
CA GLN A 158 8.76 -34.67 18.23
C GLN A 158 7.82 -35.18 19.32
N GLN A 159 6.76 -34.42 19.58
CA GLN A 159 5.74 -34.69 20.58
C GLN A 159 4.36 -34.50 19.97
N THR A 160 3.36 -35.11 20.59
CA THR A 160 1.97 -35.00 20.14
C THR A 160 1.08 -34.65 21.32
N VAL A 161 0.18 -33.70 21.14
CA VAL A 161 -0.84 -33.34 22.12
C VAL A 161 -2.22 -33.32 21.48
N ARG A 162 -3.25 -33.72 22.23
CA ARG A 162 -4.63 -33.56 21.79
C ARG A 162 -5.24 -32.29 22.35
N VAL A 163 -5.75 -31.45 21.45
CA VAL A 163 -6.34 -30.14 21.76
C VAL A 163 -7.79 -30.12 21.31
N THR A 164 -8.66 -29.48 22.08
CA THR A 164 -10.04 -29.21 21.65
C THR A 164 -10.10 -27.79 21.15
N LEU A 165 -10.45 -27.58 19.89
CA LEU A 165 -10.49 -26.24 19.29
C LEU A 165 -11.55 -25.37 19.95
N GLY A 166 -11.22 -24.10 20.17
CA GLY A 166 -12.15 -23.10 20.67
C GLY A 166 -12.84 -22.35 19.54
N GLU A 167 -13.75 -21.46 19.90
CA GLU A 167 -14.33 -20.47 18.98
C GLU A 167 -13.34 -19.33 18.78
N ASN A 168 -13.20 -18.85 17.55
CA ASN A 168 -12.37 -17.68 17.28
C ASN A 168 -13.04 -16.41 17.82
N PRO A 169 -12.33 -15.55 18.59
CA PRO A 169 -12.91 -14.33 19.15
C PRO A 169 -13.49 -13.35 18.12
N ASP A 170 -12.94 -13.33 16.90
CA ASP A 170 -13.38 -12.44 15.83
C ASP A 170 -14.50 -13.05 14.98
N ASP A 171 -14.55 -14.38 14.87
CA ASP A 171 -15.55 -15.13 14.12
C ASP A 171 -15.84 -16.50 14.78
N PRO A 172 -16.91 -16.62 15.58
CA PRO A 172 -17.20 -17.84 16.33
C PRO A 172 -17.42 -19.10 15.49
N GLU A 173 -17.65 -18.98 14.18
CA GLU A 173 -17.79 -20.14 13.29
C GLU A 173 -16.44 -20.76 12.92
N LEU A 174 -15.33 -20.04 13.10
CA LEU A 174 -13.99 -20.51 12.79
C LEU A 174 -13.32 -21.16 14.01
N PRO A 175 -12.58 -22.26 13.82
CA PRO A 175 -11.85 -22.90 14.89
C PRO A 175 -10.65 -22.05 15.34
N TYR A 176 -10.34 -22.15 16.63
CA TYR A 176 -9.27 -21.36 17.22
C TYR A 176 -8.39 -22.20 18.14
N LEU A 177 -7.09 -22.21 17.84
CA LEU A 177 -6.08 -22.87 18.66
C LEU A 177 -5.55 -21.94 19.76
N GLY A 178 -5.40 -20.64 19.51
CA GLY A 178 -4.87 -19.69 20.50
C GLY A 178 -3.35 -19.51 20.50
N VAL A 179 -2.71 -19.67 19.35
CA VAL A 179 -1.26 -19.45 19.18
C VAL A 179 -0.98 -18.20 18.36
N ARG A 180 0.06 -17.47 18.74
CA ARG A 180 0.77 -16.55 17.85
C ARG A 180 1.93 -17.32 17.24
N TYR A 181 2.04 -17.33 15.92
CA TYR A 181 3.04 -18.11 15.23
C TYR A 181 3.65 -17.35 14.06
N ARG A 182 4.76 -17.88 13.55
CA ARG A 182 5.33 -17.55 12.24
C ARG A 182 5.65 -18.85 11.52
N MET A 183 5.60 -18.85 10.19
CA MET A 183 6.03 -20.03 9.43
C MET A 183 7.55 -20.17 9.51
N ASN A 184 8.04 -21.34 9.95
CA ASN A 184 9.43 -21.75 9.94
C ASN A 184 9.66 -22.57 8.67
N LEU A 185 9.86 -21.89 7.56
CA LEU A 185 10.09 -22.51 6.26
C LEU A 185 11.57 -22.47 5.99
N GLU A 186 12.15 -23.59 5.57
CA GLU A 186 13.50 -23.57 5.04
C GLU A 186 13.47 -22.70 3.77
N PRO A 187 14.39 -21.75 3.56
CA PRO A 187 14.39 -20.98 2.33
C PRO A 187 14.76 -21.89 1.16
N ASP A 188 14.04 -21.75 0.04
CA ASP A 188 14.37 -22.46 -1.19
C ASP A 188 15.63 -21.84 -1.81
N PHE A 189 16.79 -22.28 -1.34
CA PHE A 189 18.06 -21.93 -1.94
C PHE A 189 18.35 -22.86 -3.13
N ASP A 190 17.39 -23.07 -4.04
CA ASP A 190 17.70 -23.58 -5.38
C ASP A 190 18.34 -22.45 -6.18
N LEU A 191 19.61 -22.13 -5.86
CA LEU A 191 20.41 -21.18 -6.63
C LEU A 191 20.80 -21.85 -7.94
N PRO A 192 20.35 -21.35 -9.12
CA PRO A 192 20.81 -21.90 -10.38
C PRO A 192 22.32 -21.63 -10.56
N GLY A 193 23.14 -22.67 -10.39
CA GLY A 193 24.55 -22.69 -10.80
C GLY A 193 25.55 -22.87 -9.66
N GLY A 194 26.00 -24.11 -9.46
CA GLY A 194 27.28 -24.48 -8.88
C GLY A 194 28.18 -25.13 -9.91
#